data_AF-K1RXS2-F1
#
_entry.id   AF-K1RXS2-F1
#
_cell.length_a   1.000
_cell.length_b   1.000
_cell.length_c   1.000
_cell.angle_alpha   90.00
_cell.angle_beta   90.00
_cell.angle_gamma   90.00
#
_symmetry.space_group_name_H-M   'P 1'
#
loop_
_entity.id
_entity.type
_entity.pdbx_description
1 polymer ?
#
loop_
_entity_poly.entity_id
_entity_poly.type
_entity_poly.pdbx_seq_one_letter_code
_entity_poly.pdbx_strand_id
1 'polypeptide(L)'
;MEVVNENSAMLSNFEVYGLLTDIQAGRGQNKPNKHQQQLATITYETIKYLETKPCKHQSEESITEFMKELQSFNLTKAEKVQILNLCPTTAVEIQLIIEESEERLTEEQIYKLLDIIVKYNPTEADQEEDNSAEMDSSND
;
A
#
# COMPACT_ATOMS: atom_id res chain seq x y z
N MET A 1 2.31 33.55 2.23
CA MET A 1 2.22 32.19 2.78
C MET A 1 3.65 31.70 2.85
N GLU A 2 4.14 31.36 4.03
CA GLU A 2 5.51 30.88 4.24
C GLU A 2 5.47 29.45 4.75
N VAL A 3 6.42 28.63 4.32
CA VAL A 3 6.51 27.22 4.71
C VAL A 3 7.18 27.13 6.08
N VAL A 4 6.44 26.62 7.07
CA VAL A 4 6.95 26.47 8.46
C VAL A 4 7.75 25.18 8.63
N ASN A 5 7.27 24.10 8.03
CA ASN A 5 7.94 22.80 8.03
C ASN A 5 7.73 22.13 6.67
N GLU A 6 8.83 21.83 5.98
CA GLU A 6 8.82 21.19 4.67
C GLU A 6 8.37 19.73 4.76
N ASN A 7 8.78 19.00 5.80
CA ASN A 7 8.55 17.56 5.96
C ASN A 7 7.88 17.27 7.32
N SER A 8 6.57 17.53 7.41
CA SER A 8 5.82 17.35 8.65
C SER A 8 5.49 15.89 8.96
N ALA A 9 5.24 15.07 7.95
CA ALA A 9 4.81 13.69 8.11
C ALA A 9 5.07 12.86 6.85
N MET A 10 5.17 11.54 7.02
CA MET A 10 5.08 10.58 5.92
C MET A 10 3.66 10.02 5.90
N LEU A 11 3.06 9.98 4.72
CA LEU A 11 1.71 9.46 4.49
C LEU A 11 1.80 8.20 3.63
N SER A 12 1.02 7.19 3.98
CA SER A 12 0.85 5.98 3.19
C SER A 12 -0.10 6.22 2.02
N ASN A 13 0.00 5.38 0.98
CA ASN A 13 -0.91 5.40 -0.16
C ASN A 13 -2.37 5.18 0.29
N PHE A 14 -2.59 4.38 1.34
CA PHE A 14 -3.90 4.14 1.94
C PHE A 14 -4.52 5.42 2.52
N GLU A 15 -3.76 6.17 3.34
CA GLU A 15 -4.26 7.43 3.93
C GLU A 15 -4.56 8.48 2.85
N VAL A 16 -3.69 8.58 1.85
CA VAL A 16 -3.90 9.50 0.72
C VAL A 16 -5.13 9.09 -0.08
N TYR A 17 -5.31 7.80 -0.35
CA TYR A 17 -6.49 7.29 -1.05
C TYR A 17 -7.77 7.60 -0.27
N GLY A 18 -7.82 7.30 1.03
CA GLY A 18 -8.96 7.62 1.90
C GLY A 18 -9.30 9.12 1.86
N LEU A 19 -8.29 9.97 2.05
CA LEU A 19 -8.48 11.42 2.01
C LEU A 19 -9.03 11.91 0.65
N LEU A 20 -8.47 11.43 -0.46
CA LEU A 20 -8.89 11.86 -1.79
C LEU A 20 -10.31 11.36 -2.12
N THR A 21 -10.68 10.16 -1.68
CA THR A 21 -12.05 9.64 -1.84
C THR A 21 -13.07 10.47 -1.04
N ASP A 22 -12.73 10.89 0.18
CA ASP A 22 -13.58 11.78 0.98
C ASP A 22 -13.76 13.16 0.31
N ILE A 23 -12.68 13.72 -0.25
CA ILE A 23 -12.72 14.97 -1.00
C ILE A 23 -13.61 14.83 -2.25
N GLN A 24 -13.50 13.70 -2.97
CA GLN A 24 -14.32 13.42 -4.16
C GLN A 24 -15.80 13.25 -3.80
N ALA A 25 -16.11 12.63 -2.65
CA ALA A 25 -17.46 12.49 -2.11
C ALA A 25 -18.08 13.82 -1.62
N GLY A 26 -17.35 14.93 -1.72
CA GLY A 26 -17.80 16.25 -1.30
C GLY A 26 -17.80 16.46 0.22
N ARG A 27 -17.18 15.54 0.98
CA ARG A 27 -17.03 15.70 2.44
C ARG A 27 -15.92 16.72 2.69
N GLY A 28 -16.29 17.89 3.21
CA GLY A 28 -15.34 18.96 3.58
C GLY A 28 -15.10 20.06 2.54
N GLN A 29 -15.84 20.08 1.42
CA GLN A 29 -15.76 21.14 0.40
C GLN A 29 -17.01 22.05 0.43
N ASN A 30 -16.80 23.37 0.45
CA ASN A 30 -17.84 24.35 0.13
C ASN A 30 -18.01 24.44 -1.40
N LYS A 31 -19.24 24.72 -1.87
CA LYS A 31 -19.71 24.73 -3.29
C LYS A 31 -18.61 24.87 -4.36
N PRO A 32 -18.65 24.05 -5.42
CA PRO A 32 -17.57 24.00 -6.40
C PRO A 32 -17.41 25.32 -7.15
N ASN A 33 -16.29 25.99 -6.92
CA ASN A 33 -15.89 27.17 -7.66
C ASN A 33 -15.18 26.77 -8.96
N LYS A 34 -15.26 27.59 -10.00
CA LYS A 34 -14.63 27.35 -11.32
C LYS A 34 -13.11 27.07 -11.25
N HIS A 35 -12.45 27.51 -10.17
CA HIS A 35 -11.04 27.23 -9.86
C HIS A 35 -10.75 25.81 -9.34
N GLN A 36 -11.76 25.01 -8.99
CA GLN A 36 -11.57 23.62 -8.55
C GLN A 36 -11.48 22.60 -9.69
N GLN A 37 -11.55 23.03 -10.95
CA GLN A 37 -11.38 22.10 -12.08
C GLN A 37 -10.01 21.40 -12.05
N GLN A 38 -8.94 22.14 -11.74
CA GLN A 38 -7.60 21.56 -11.60
C GLN A 38 -7.52 20.58 -10.43
N LEU A 39 -8.15 20.91 -9.29
CA LEU A 39 -8.22 20.03 -8.14
C LEU A 39 -8.97 18.73 -8.48
N ALA A 40 -10.11 18.83 -9.16
CA ALA A 40 -10.89 17.67 -9.58
C ALA A 40 -10.10 16.74 -10.51
N THR A 41 -9.33 17.30 -11.46
CA THR A 41 -8.45 16.52 -12.34
C THR A 41 -7.37 15.80 -11.54
N ILE A 42 -6.64 16.50 -10.68
CA ILE A 42 -5.56 15.91 -9.87
C ILE A 42 -6.12 14.82 -8.95
N THR A 43 -7.24 15.08 -8.26
CA THR A 43 -7.90 14.10 -7.39
C THR A 43 -8.28 12.85 -8.19
N TYR A 44 -8.91 13.01 -9.35
CA TYR A 44 -9.33 11.88 -10.18
C TYR A 44 -8.15 11.05 -10.70
N GLU A 45 -7.12 11.70 -11.26
CA GLU A 45 -5.93 11.01 -11.77
C GLU A 45 -5.16 10.28 -10.67
N THR A 46 -5.06 10.89 -9.48
CA THR A 46 -4.36 10.30 -8.34
C THR A 46 -5.14 9.11 -7.77
N ILE A 47 -6.46 9.23 -7.60
CA ILE A 47 -7.30 8.09 -7.19
C ILE A 47 -7.15 6.95 -8.18
N LYS A 48 -7.26 7.23 -9.48
CA LYS A 48 -7.11 6.22 -10.54
C LYS A 48 -5.75 5.52 -10.49
N TYR A 49 -4.68 6.25 -10.19
CA TYR A 49 -3.35 5.65 -10.00
C TYR A 49 -3.32 4.75 -8.76
N LEU A 50 -3.87 5.21 -7.63
CA LEU A 50 -3.90 4.47 -6.36
C LEU A 50 -4.81 3.24 -6.41
N GLU A 51 -5.86 3.24 -7.24
CA GLU A 51 -6.72 2.06 -7.46
C GLU A 51 -5.97 0.88 -8.09
N THR A 52 -4.87 1.13 -8.81
CA THR A 52 -4.02 0.08 -9.39
C THR A 52 -3.02 -0.52 -8.40
N LYS A 53 -3.00 0.00 -7.16
CA LYS A 53 -2.03 -0.36 -6.12
C LYS A 53 -2.71 -1.18 -5.01
N PRO A 54 -1.93 -1.97 -4.25
CA PRO A 54 -2.45 -2.85 -3.20
C PRO A 54 -3.22 -2.11 -2.08
N CYS A 55 -3.06 -0.79 -1.96
CA CYS A 55 -3.75 0.04 -0.97
C CYS A 55 -5.29 0.00 -1.04
N LYS A 56 -5.89 -0.47 -2.15
CA LYS A 56 -7.35 -0.63 -2.28
C LYS A 56 -7.93 -1.72 -1.37
N HIS A 57 -7.17 -2.79 -1.13
CA HIS A 57 -7.62 -3.97 -0.38
C HIS A 57 -7.18 -3.94 1.10
N GLN A 58 -6.37 -2.94 1.47
CA GLN A 58 -5.90 -2.77 2.83
C GLN A 58 -7.00 -2.19 3.73
N SER A 59 -7.04 -2.65 4.97
CA SER A 59 -7.90 -2.10 6.02
C SER A 59 -7.05 -1.41 7.09
N GLU A 60 -7.64 -0.45 7.80
CA GLU A 60 -6.95 0.25 8.91
C GLU A 60 -6.47 -0.75 9.97
N GLU A 61 -7.29 -1.76 10.29
CA GLU A 61 -6.95 -2.84 11.22
C GLU A 61 -5.72 -3.62 10.74
N SER A 62 -5.73 -4.08 9.49
CA SER A 62 -4.60 -4.81 8.88
C SER A 62 -3.31 -3.98 8.90
N ILE A 63 -3.39 -2.68 8.59
CA ILE A 63 -2.21 -1.79 8.62
C ILE A 63 -1.66 -1.65 10.03
N THR A 64 -2.53 -1.51 11.03
CA THR A 64 -2.07 -1.36 12.42
C THR A 64 -1.40 -2.63 12.95
N GLU A 65 -1.91 -3.80 12.59
CA GLU A 65 -1.30 -5.08 12.95
C GLU A 65 0.01 -5.31 12.20
N PHE A 66 0.01 -5.05 10.89
CA PHE A 66 1.22 -5.11 10.06
C PHE A 66 2.34 -4.24 10.64
N MET A 67 2.02 -3.00 11.02
CA MET A 67 2.98 -2.08 11.64
C MET A 67 3.50 -2.56 13.00
N LYS A 68 2.70 -3.31 13.78
CA LYS A 68 3.15 -3.94 15.03
C LYS A 68 4.10 -5.09 14.76
N GLU A 69 3.79 -5.97 13.82
CA GLU A 69 4.68 -7.08 13.46
C GLU A 69 6.02 -6.57 12.88
N LEU A 70 5.97 -5.50 12.08
CA LEU A 70 7.13 -4.77 11.56
C LEU A 70 7.99 -4.06 12.61
N GLN A 71 7.54 -3.91 13.86
CA GLN A 71 8.40 -3.36 14.93
C GLN A 71 9.51 -4.32 15.34
N SER A 72 9.30 -5.62 15.15
CA SER A 72 10.30 -6.63 15.46
C SER A 72 11.52 -6.56 14.52
N PHE A 73 11.32 -6.00 13.33
CA PHE A 73 12.36 -5.74 12.35
C PHE A 73 12.90 -4.32 12.56
N ASN A 74 14.23 -4.17 12.61
CA ASN A 74 14.92 -2.88 12.76
C ASN A 74 14.86 -2.04 11.46
N LEU A 75 13.64 -1.72 11.01
CA LEU A 75 13.36 -0.96 9.79
C LEU A 75 13.10 0.51 10.09
N THR A 76 13.55 1.37 9.19
CA THR A 76 13.28 2.80 9.24
C THR A 76 11.82 3.09 8.92
N LYS A 77 11.33 4.28 9.27
CA LYS A 77 9.95 4.69 8.96
C LYS A 77 9.68 4.73 7.45
N ALA A 78 10.68 5.15 6.66
CA ALA A 78 10.59 5.21 5.21
C ALA A 78 10.45 3.81 4.60
N GLU A 79 11.29 2.85 5.04
CA GLU A 79 11.23 1.45 4.62
C GLU A 79 9.86 0.84 4.93
N LYS A 80 9.32 1.06 6.14
CA LYS A 80 7.99 0.56 6.52
C LYS A 80 6.89 1.08 5.60
N VAL A 81 6.89 2.38 5.29
CA VAL A 81 5.92 2.99 4.37
C VAL A 81 6.10 2.47 2.94
N GLN A 82 7.35 2.27 2.49
CA GLN A 82 7.61 1.70 1.17
C GLN A 82 7.11 0.26 1.05
N ILE A 83 7.38 -0.59 2.04
CA ILE A 83 6.88 -1.98 2.06
C ILE A 83 5.35 -1.97 2.05
N LEU A 84 4.72 -1.12 2.86
CA LEU A 84 3.26 -0.99 2.89
C LEU A 84 2.66 -0.56 1.55
N ASN A 85 3.34 0.32 0.83
CA ASN A 85 2.86 0.89 -0.43
C ASN A 85 3.12 -0.01 -1.65
N LEU A 86 4.22 -0.76 -1.65
CA LEU A 86 4.66 -1.59 -2.77
C LEU A 86 4.23 -3.05 -2.62
N CYS A 87 4.10 -3.54 -1.39
CA CYS A 87 3.80 -4.94 -1.05
C CYS A 87 4.70 -5.93 -1.82
N PRO A 88 6.01 -5.96 -1.51
CA PRO A 88 6.94 -6.80 -2.23
C PRO A 88 6.62 -8.28 -2.03
N THR A 89 6.69 -9.04 -3.12
CA THR A 89 6.36 -10.48 -3.15
C THR A 89 7.60 -11.37 -3.17
N THR A 90 8.76 -10.79 -3.49
CA THR A 90 10.02 -11.52 -3.61
C THR A 90 11.11 -10.92 -2.72
N ALA A 91 12.07 -11.76 -2.30
CA ALA A 91 13.21 -11.32 -1.49
C ALA A 91 14.07 -10.27 -2.23
N VAL A 92 14.15 -10.35 -3.56
CA VAL A 92 14.89 -9.39 -4.40
C VAL A 92 14.26 -7.99 -4.31
N GLU A 93 12.94 -7.90 -4.29
CA GLU A 93 12.26 -6.61 -4.11
C GLU A 93 12.51 -6.00 -2.73
N ILE A 94 12.59 -6.83 -1.68
CA ILE A 94 12.95 -6.38 -0.34
C ILE A 94 14.37 -5.80 -0.30
N GLN A 95 15.33 -6.44 -0.98
CA GLN A 95 16.70 -5.94 -1.10
C GLN A 95 16.79 -4.59 -1.82
N LEU A 96 15.85 -4.30 -2.74
CA LEU A 96 15.77 -3.01 -3.42
C LEU A 96 15.16 -1.91 -2.54
N ILE A 97 14.36 -2.28 -1.54
CA ILE A 97 13.66 -1.35 -0.64
C ILE A 97 14.51 -1.05 0.60
N ILE A 98 15.19 -2.06 1.14
CA ILE A 98 15.97 -1.96 2.39
C ILE A 98 17.45 -1.85 2.03
N GLU A 99 18.05 -0.70 2.33
CA GLU A 99 19.50 -0.52 2.18
C GLU A 99 20.26 -1.44 3.14
N GLU A 100 21.32 -2.07 2.62
CA GLU A 100 22.20 -3.00 3.36
C GLU A 100 21.42 -4.13 4.04
N SER A 101 20.39 -4.64 3.37
CA SER A 101 19.50 -5.67 3.92
C SER A 101 20.23 -6.94 4.38
N GLU A 102 21.33 -7.30 3.72
CA GLU A 102 22.15 -8.49 4.05
C GLU A 102 22.92 -8.34 5.39
N GLU A 103 23.23 -7.11 5.80
CA GLU A 103 23.89 -6.84 7.08
C GLU A 103 22.88 -6.62 8.22
N ARG A 104 21.70 -6.09 7.89
CA ARG A 104 20.65 -5.70 8.86
C ARG A 104 19.64 -6.78 9.16
N LEU A 105 19.41 -7.71 8.22
CA LEU A 105 18.40 -8.76 8.33
C LEU A 105 19.01 -10.12 7.99
N THR A 106 18.61 -11.14 8.74
CA THR A 106 18.92 -12.53 8.37
C THR A 106 17.99 -13.02 7.27
N GLU A 107 18.42 -14.03 6.49
CA GLU A 107 17.57 -14.66 5.47
C GLU A 107 16.23 -15.13 6.06
N GLU A 108 16.24 -15.72 7.26
CA GLU A 108 15.02 -16.13 7.97
C GLU A 108 14.07 -14.96 8.27
N GLN A 109 14.62 -13.77 8.58
CA GLN A 109 13.81 -12.57 8.81
C GLN A 109 13.20 -12.05 7.51
N ILE A 110 13.92 -12.15 6.39
CA ILE A 110 13.41 -11.76 5.07
C ILE A 110 12.22 -12.66 4.69
N TYR A 111 12.34 -13.98 4.86
CA TYR A 111 11.22 -14.89 4.58
C TYR A 111 10.03 -14.66 5.52
N LYS A 112 10.26 -14.43 6.82
CA LYS A 112 9.18 -14.06 7.75
C LYS A 112 8.51 -12.75 7.33
N LEU A 113 9.26 -11.77 6.87
CA LEU A 113 8.72 -10.50 6.40
C LEU A 113 7.83 -10.71 5.16
N LEU A 114 8.24 -11.56 4.21
CA LEU A 114 7.42 -11.95 3.06
C LEU A 114 6.11 -12.61 3.50
N ASP A 115 6.18 -13.57 4.43
CA ASP A 115 4.97 -14.26 4.95
C ASP A 115 3.98 -13.26 5.58
N ILE A 116 4.50 -12.28 6.33
CA ILE A 116 3.68 -11.22 6.93
C ILE A 116 3.04 -10.35 5.85
N ILE A 117 3.79 -9.97 4.82
CA ILE A 117 3.26 -9.14 3.72
C ILE A 117 2.14 -9.88 2.97
N VAL A 118 2.34 -11.17 2.65
CA VAL A 118 1.33 -12.01 2.00
C VAL A 118 0.07 -12.15 2.87
N LYS A 119 0.25 -12.39 4.18
CA LYS A 119 -0.85 -12.51 5.14
C LYS A 119 -1.75 -11.26 5.20
N TYR A 120 -1.16 -10.06 5.17
CA TYR A 120 -1.90 -8.80 5.33
C TYR A 120 -2.28 -8.14 4.00
N ASN A 121 -1.72 -8.61 2.89
CA ASN A 121 -2.02 -8.09 1.56
C ASN A 121 -2.11 -9.24 0.55
N PRO A 122 -3.22 -10.01 0.57
CA PRO A 122 -3.47 -11.05 -0.42
C PRO A 122 -3.49 -10.39 -1.80
N THR A 123 -2.49 -10.69 -2.61
CA THR A 123 -2.42 -10.23 -3.99
C THR A 123 -3.33 -11.14 -4.81
N GLU A 124 -3.93 -10.61 -5.88
CA GLU A 124 -4.81 -11.36 -6.80
C GLU A 124 -4.19 -12.66 -7.36
N ALA A 125 -2.87 -12.88 -7.17
CA ALA A 125 -2.19 -14.14 -7.49
C ALA A 125 -2.76 -15.37 -6.77
N ASP A 126 -3.41 -15.22 -5.62
CA ASP A 126 -4.08 -16.34 -4.93
C ASP A 126 -5.49 -16.65 -5.50
N GLN A 127 -6.01 -15.86 -6.45
CA GLN A 127 -7.33 -16.10 -7.07
C GLN A 127 -7.27 -16.81 -8.43
N GLU A 128 -6.10 -16.93 -9.06
CA GLU A 128 -5.98 -17.65 -10.33
C GLU A 128 -5.80 -19.17 -10.15
N GLU A 129 -5.22 -19.65 -9.04
CA GLU A 129 -5.08 -21.10 -8.82
C GLU A 129 -6.42 -21.80 -8.49
N ASP A 130 -7.33 -21.16 -7.74
CA ASP A 130 -8.63 -21.73 -7.40
C ASP A 130 -9.61 -21.81 -8.59
N ASN A 131 -9.48 -20.93 -9.58
CA ASN A 131 -10.36 -20.94 -10.77
C ASN A 131 -9.95 -21.97 -11.82
N SER A 132 -8.74 -22.54 -11.73
CA SER A 132 -8.26 -23.54 -12.69
C SER A 132 -8.67 -24.97 -12.35
N ALA A 133 -9.12 -25.23 -11.12
CA ALA A 133 -9.48 -26.57 -10.64
C ALA A 133 -10.94 -26.99 -10.93
N GLU A 134 -11.84 -26.08 -11.30
CA GLU A 134 -13.27 -26.42 -11.54
C GLU A 134 -13.59 -26.81 -13.01
N MET A 135 -12.65 -26.74 -13.95
CA MET A 135 -12.90 -26.99 -15.38
C MET A 135 -12.51 -28.39 -15.91
N ASP A 136 -12.17 -29.37 -15.06
CA ASP A 136 -11.79 -30.73 -15.50
C ASP A 136 -12.76 -31.85 -15.07
N SER A 137 -13.89 -31.54 -14.43
CA SER A 137 -14.85 -32.56 -13.96
C SER A 137 -16.16 -32.65 -14.75
N SER A 138 -16.21 -32.18 -15.99
CA SER A 138 -17.42 -32.30 -16.82
C SER A 138 -17.08 -32.51 -18.29
N ASN A 139 -16.43 -33.63 -18.58
CA ASN A 139 -16.52 -34.23 -19.91
C ASN A 139 -16.50 -35.76 -19.82
N ASP A 140 -17.60 -36.33 -19.33
CA ASP A 140 -18.05 -37.69 -19.63
C ASP A 140 -19.49 -37.62 -20.18
#